data_AF-A0A7X5Q3V8-F1
#
_entry.id   AF-A0A7X5Q3V8-F1
#
_cell.length_a   1.000
_cell.length_b   1.000
_cell.length_c   1.000
_cell.angle_alpha   90.00
_cell.angle_beta   90.00
_cell.angle_gamma   90.00
#
_symmetry.space_group_name_H-M   'P 1'
#
loop_
_entity.id
_entity.type
_entity.pdbx_description
1 polymer ?
#
loop_
_entity_poly.entity_id
_entity_poly.type
_entity_poly.pdbx_seq_one_letter_code
_entity_poly.pdbx_strand_id
1 'polypeptide(L)'
;MRDQWIGWLQEKQRHFFYGVTFVVAALFIAFQLFGKFHKPQTSQYFVANQAFEKWLVQGEAFDKLEHAIHAHPELETKFGAMIADKFIAQNQGEKAQPFAESVFQRVLKQTPEHVAFAEGSLLIAKGNVGEALTHAVSLKDRLNETSLLYGFNLVRIASLYNVLENRDQEIAVLEELEQYMAGNEKAASVLTDCFNEGDSTLIDYIQERKTHNLN
;
A
#
# COMPACT_ATOMS: atom_id res chain seq x y z
N MET A 1 44.83 19.64 -70.44
CA MET A 1 43.87 20.24 -69.46
C MET A 1 42.85 19.24 -68.94
N ARG A 2 42.24 18.38 -69.79
CA ARG A 2 41.27 17.36 -69.35
C ARG A 2 41.87 16.33 -68.37
N ASP A 3 43.10 15.90 -68.59
CA ASP A 3 43.76 14.88 -67.74
C ASP A 3 44.18 15.43 -66.35
N GLN A 4 44.50 16.72 -66.26
CA GLN A 4 44.79 17.39 -64.99
C GLN A 4 43.53 17.56 -64.13
N TRP A 5 42.37 17.76 -64.75
CA TRP A 5 41.08 17.83 -64.07
C TRP A 5 40.64 16.49 -63.48
N ILE A 6 40.89 15.39 -64.21
CA ILE A 6 40.54 14.03 -63.74
C ILE A 6 41.42 13.62 -62.55
N GLY A 7 42.72 13.90 -62.60
CA GLY A 7 43.64 13.62 -61.48
C GLY A 7 43.29 14.40 -60.21
N TRP A 8 42.95 15.69 -60.35
CA TRP A 8 42.51 16.52 -59.23
C TRP A 8 41.20 16.02 -58.60
N LEU A 9 40.25 15.54 -59.43
CA LEU A 9 38.99 14.99 -58.95
C LEU A 9 39.20 13.68 -58.16
N GLN A 10 40.07 12.80 -58.64
CA GLN A 10 40.38 11.52 -57.97
C GLN A 10 41.07 11.73 -56.62
N GLU A 11 41.97 12.72 -56.52
CA GLU A 11 42.67 13.01 -55.26
C GLU A 11 41.71 13.61 -54.22
N LYS A 12 40.83 14.54 -54.63
CA LYS A 12 39.81 15.12 -53.74
C LYS A 12 38.74 14.12 -53.31
N GLN A 13 38.36 13.19 -54.19
CA GLN A 13 37.38 12.15 -53.89
C GLN A 13 37.84 11.26 -52.73
N ARG A 14 39.13 10.92 -52.65
CA ARG A 14 39.69 10.10 -51.57
C ARG A 14 39.57 10.78 -50.20
N HIS A 15 39.88 12.08 -50.12
CA HIS A 15 39.73 12.85 -48.87
C HIS A 15 38.27 13.01 -48.45
N PHE A 16 37.36 13.15 -49.43
CA PHE A 16 35.92 13.19 -49.17
C PHE A 16 35.42 11.88 -48.55
N PHE A 17 35.83 10.72 -49.09
CA PHE A 17 35.45 9.42 -48.53
C PHE A 17 35.96 9.20 -47.10
N TYR A 18 37.20 9.58 -46.79
CA TYR A 18 37.71 9.48 -45.43
C TYR A 18 36.95 10.39 -44.45
N GLY A 19 36.61 11.60 -44.86
CA GLY A 19 35.78 12.52 -44.07
C GLY A 19 34.41 11.92 -43.75
N VAL A 20 33.72 11.39 -44.76
CA VAL A 20 32.40 10.76 -44.57
C VAL A 20 32.50 9.53 -43.65
N THR A 21 33.51 8.68 -43.85
CA THR A 21 33.70 7.47 -43.04
C THR A 21 33.97 7.81 -41.58
N PHE A 22 34.78 8.84 -41.32
CA PHE A 22 35.05 9.31 -39.96
C PHE A 22 33.79 9.84 -39.28
N VAL A 23 32.97 10.62 -39.99
CA VAL A 23 31.70 11.14 -39.45
C VAL A 23 30.74 9.98 -39.13
N VAL A 24 30.61 8.99 -40.01
CA VAL A 24 29.75 7.81 -39.76
C VAL A 24 30.25 7.03 -38.54
N ALA A 25 31.57 6.80 -38.42
CA ALA A 25 32.14 6.12 -37.26
C ALA A 25 31.93 6.90 -35.96
N ALA A 26 32.12 8.23 -35.99
CA ALA A 26 31.88 9.10 -34.84
C ALA A 26 30.39 9.09 -34.41
N LEU A 27 29.47 9.13 -35.38
CA LEU A 27 28.03 9.02 -35.11
C LEU A 27 27.66 7.65 -34.53
N PHE A 28 28.27 6.56 -35.02
CA PHE A 28 28.04 5.23 -34.48
C PHE A 28 28.53 5.09 -33.03
N ILE A 29 29.70 5.63 -32.71
CA ILE A 29 30.24 5.65 -31.34
C ILE A 29 29.36 6.51 -30.43
N ALA A 30 28.94 7.71 -30.89
CA ALA A 30 28.02 8.56 -30.14
C ALA A 30 26.70 7.82 -29.85
N PHE A 31 26.12 7.17 -30.86
CA PHE A 31 24.89 6.38 -30.69
C PHE A 31 25.06 5.24 -29.66
N GLN A 32 26.18 4.52 -29.70
CA GLN A 32 26.50 3.45 -28.73
C GLN A 32 26.67 3.98 -27.30
N LEU A 33 27.27 5.17 -27.14
CA LEU A 33 27.45 5.79 -25.83
C LEU A 33 26.13 6.32 -25.29
N PHE A 34 25.37 7.09 -26.08
CA PHE A 34 24.11 7.71 -25.63
C PHE A 34 22.96 6.70 -25.48
N GLY A 35 22.94 5.62 -26.26
CA GLY A 35 21.92 4.56 -26.16
C GLY A 35 21.95 3.77 -24.84
N LYS A 36 23.08 3.77 -24.12
CA LYS A 36 23.20 3.07 -22.82
C LYS A 36 22.71 3.88 -21.62
N PHE A 37 22.51 5.19 -21.77
CA PHE A 37 22.15 6.07 -20.65
C PHE A 37 20.65 6.35 -20.49
N HIS A 38 19.80 5.85 -21.39
CA HIS A 38 18.34 6.03 -21.30
C HIS A 38 17.64 4.67 -21.27
N LYS A 39 17.71 3.96 -20.13
CA LYS A 39 16.64 3.01 -19.81
C LYS A 39 15.42 3.85 -19.38
N PRO A 40 14.33 3.85 -20.15
CA PRO A 40 13.19 4.69 -19.82
C PRO A 40 12.59 4.25 -18.48
N GLN A 41 12.61 5.14 -17.50
CA GLN A 41 12.02 4.93 -16.16
C GLN A 41 10.54 4.49 -16.27
N THR A 42 9.84 4.95 -17.31
CA THR A 42 8.48 4.52 -17.69
C THR A 42 8.32 3.01 -17.84
N SER A 43 9.36 2.29 -18.28
CA SER A 43 9.31 0.84 -18.39
C SER A 43 9.24 0.15 -17.02
N GLN A 44 9.93 0.69 -16.01
CA GLN A 44 10.00 0.06 -14.68
C GLN A 44 8.73 0.31 -13.87
N TYR A 45 8.14 1.50 -13.95
CA TYR A 45 6.81 1.78 -13.39
C TYR A 45 5.73 0.88 -13.99
N PHE A 46 5.77 0.67 -15.30
CA PHE A 46 4.81 -0.22 -15.97
C PHE A 46 4.96 -1.67 -15.49
N VAL A 47 6.19 -2.17 -15.39
CA VAL A 47 6.48 -3.51 -14.87
C VAL A 47 6.05 -3.65 -13.41
N ALA A 48 6.31 -2.63 -12.57
CA ALA A 48 5.90 -2.63 -11.17
C ALA A 48 4.37 -2.63 -11.02
N ASN A 49 3.64 -1.81 -11.81
CA ASN A 49 2.17 -1.84 -11.83
C ASN A 49 1.67 -3.23 -12.24
N GLN A 50 2.22 -3.83 -13.30
CA GLN A 50 1.77 -5.14 -13.74
C GLN A 50 2.06 -6.23 -12.70
N ALA A 51 3.22 -6.16 -12.03
CA ALA A 51 3.57 -7.07 -10.94
C ALA A 51 2.63 -6.90 -9.75
N PHE A 52 2.30 -5.66 -9.38
CA PHE A 52 1.37 -5.33 -8.31
C PHE A 52 -0.04 -5.85 -8.59
N GLU A 53 -0.58 -5.61 -9.78
CA GLU A 53 -1.92 -6.11 -10.19
C GLU A 53 -1.98 -7.65 -10.17
N LYS A 54 -0.94 -8.30 -10.71
CA LYS A 54 -0.85 -9.77 -10.67
C LYS A 54 -0.78 -10.28 -9.24
N TRP A 55 0.02 -9.63 -8.40
CA TRP A 55 0.12 -10.00 -6.99
C TRP A 55 -1.21 -9.82 -6.28
N LEU A 56 -1.89 -8.68 -6.46
CA LEU A 56 -3.21 -8.42 -5.87
C LEU A 56 -4.20 -9.55 -6.16
N VAL A 57 -4.35 -9.92 -7.44
CA VAL A 57 -5.37 -10.88 -7.89
C VAL A 57 -4.96 -12.35 -7.68
N GLN A 58 -3.71 -12.70 -7.94
CA GLN A 58 -3.26 -14.10 -8.01
C GLN A 58 -2.45 -14.52 -6.79
N GLY A 59 -2.02 -13.57 -5.95
CA GLY A 59 -1.14 -13.85 -4.80
C GLY A 59 0.31 -14.17 -5.20
N GLU A 60 0.62 -14.22 -6.49
CA GLU A 60 1.95 -14.56 -7.01
C GLU A 60 2.81 -13.31 -7.27
N ALA A 61 4.11 -13.50 -7.50
CA ALA A 61 5.04 -12.47 -7.97
C ALA A 61 5.32 -11.30 -7.02
N PHE A 62 5.10 -11.45 -5.70
CA PHE A 62 5.54 -10.46 -4.71
C PHE A 62 7.04 -10.17 -4.82
N ASP A 63 7.88 -11.19 -4.97
CA ASP A 63 9.34 -11.04 -5.11
C ASP A 63 9.73 -10.10 -6.26
N LYS A 64 8.96 -10.08 -7.35
CA LYS A 64 9.21 -9.19 -8.49
C LYS A 64 8.85 -7.75 -8.16
N LEU A 65 7.76 -7.55 -7.43
CA LEU A 65 7.35 -6.24 -6.94
C LEU A 65 8.34 -5.72 -5.89
N GLU A 66 8.71 -6.55 -4.93
CA GLU A 66 9.71 -6.23 -3.89
C GLU A 66 11.05 -5.85 -4.52
N HIS A 67 11.52 -6.64 -5.49
CA HIS A 67 12.74 -6.30 -6.23
C HIS A 67 12.62 -4.96 -6.97
N ALA A 68 11.46 -4.67 -7.57
CA ALA A 68 11.22 -3.39 -8.23
C ALA A 68 11.23 -2.22 -7.22
N ILE A 69 10.66 -2.40 -6.03
CA ILE A 69 10.64 -1.39 -4.95
C ILE A 69 12.05 -1.17 -4.40
N HIS A 70 12.84 -2.22 -4.18
CA HIS A 70 14.24 -2.09 -3.78
C HIS A 70 15.09 -1.36 -4.82
N ALA A 71 14.81 -1.58 -6.11
CA ALA A 71 15.51 -0.88 -7.18
C ALA A 71 15.06 0.59 -7.33
N HIS A 72 13.83 0.92 -6.93
CA HIS A 72 13.19 2.24 -7.06
C HIS A 72 12.37 2.57 -5.81
N PRO A 73 13.01 3.10 -4.74
CA PRO A 73 12.35 3.37 -3.46
C PRO A 73 11.14 4.32 -3.57
N GLU A 74 11.06 5.14 -4.62
CA GLU A 74 9.90 5.99 -4.89
C GLU A 74 8.61 5.19 -5.16
N LEU A 75 8.72 3.92 -5.60
CA LEU A 75 7.59 3.00 -5.77
C LEU A 75 6.97 2.62 -4.43
N GLU A 76 7.74 2.64 -3.34
CA GLU A 76 7.25 2.35 -2.00
C GLU A 76 6.22 3.39 -1.55
N THR A 77 6.39 4.65 -1.97
CA THR A 77 5.40 5.71 -1.68
C THR A 77 4.06 5.40 -2.35
N LYS A 78 4.10 4.79 -3.53
CA LYS A 78 2.90 4.43 -4.31
C LYS A 78 2.24 3.15 -3.80
N PHE A 79 3.01 2.09 -3.55
CA PHE A 79 2.48 0.76 -3.28
C PHE A 79 2.51 0.36 -1.80
N GLY A 80 3.34 0.99 -0.97
CA GLY A 80 3.61 0.55 0.40
C GLY A 80 2.36 0.40 1.26
N ALA A 81 1.42 1.35 1.18
CA ALA A 81 0.16 1.26 1.92
C ALA A 81 -0.69 0.06 1.50
N MET A 82 -0.81 -0.19 0.20
CA MET A 82 -1.58 -1.33 -0.32
C MET A 82 -0.90 -2.67 -0.04
N ILE A 83 0.44 -2.70 -0.05
CA ILE A 83 1.21 -3.88 0.33
C ILE A 83 1.00 -4.21 1.81
N ALA A 84 1.14 -3.20 2.67
CA ALA A 84 0.90 -3.34 4.10
C ALA A 84 -0.52 -3.83 4.40
N ASP A 85 -1.53 -3.20 3.79
CA ASP A 85 -2.94 -3.56 3.97
C ASP A 85 -3.22 -5.00 3.56
N LYS A 86 -2.72 -5.42 2.39
CA LYS A 86 -2.87 -6.80 1.94
C LYS A 86 -2.22 -7.81 2.89
N PHE A 87 -1.02 -7.53 3.41
CA PHE A 87 -0.38 -8.42 4.38
C PHE A 87 -1.12 -8.44 5.73
N ILE A 88 -1.64 -7.30 6.18
CA ILE A 88 -2.49 -7.23 7.39
C ILE A 88 -3.74 -8.09 7.21
N ALA A 89 -4.43 -7.95 6.07
CA ALA A 89 -5.62 -8.75 5.75
C ALA A 89 -5.33 -10.27 5.69
N GLN A 90 -4.08 -10.66 5.44
CA GLN A 90 -3.63 -12.05 5.42
C GLN A 90 -3.03 -12.53 6.76
N ASN A 91 -3.14 -11.73 7.83
CA ASN A 91 -2.50 -12.00 9.13
C ASN A 91 -0.97 -12.23 9.02
N GLN A 92 -0.32 -11.56 8.09
CA GLN A 92 1.14 -11.59 7.88
C GLN A 92 1.78 -10.31 8.44
N GLY A 93 1.52 -9.99 9.70
CA GLY A 93 1.95 -8.73 10.33
C GLY A 93 3.45 -8.46 10.24
N GLU A 94 4.30 -9.49 10.35
CA GLU A 94 5.76 -9.37 10.20
C GLU A 94 6.18 -8.88 8.80
N LYS A 95 5.48 -9.32 7.74
CA LYS A 95 5.75 -8.83 6.38
C LYS A 95 5.14 -7.46 6.12
N ALA A 96 4.04 -7.13 6.79
CA ALA A 96 3.39 -5.82 6.67
C ALA A 96 4.22 -4.70 7.30
N GLN A 97 4.90 -4.98 8.42
CA GLN A 97 5.59 -3.98 9.24
C GLN A 97 6.48 -3.00 8.47
N PRO A 98 7.47 -3.42 7.65
CA PRO A 98 8.37 -2.48 6.99
C PRO A 98 7.63 -1.50 6.08
N PHE A 99 6.58 -1.96 5.39
CA PHE A 99 5.76 -1.11 4.52
C PHE A 99 4.81 -0.21 5.33
N ALA A 100 4.25 -0.73 6.41
CA ALA A 100 3.33 -0.01 7.28
C ALA A 100 4.04 1.14 8.00
N GLU A 101 5.19 0.87 8.65
CA GLU A 101 5.95 1.88 9.39
C GLU A 101 6.40 3.02 8.50
N SER A 102 6.88 2.71 7.29
CA SER A 102 7.27 3.71 6.30
C SER A 102 6.09 4.62 5.92
N VAL A 103 4.88 4.06 5.76
CA VAL A 103 3.65 4.84 5.52
C VAL A 103 3.32 5.68 6.75
N PHE A 104 3.35 5.10 7.94
CA PHE A 104 3.03 5.78 9.20
C PHE A 104 3.91 7.01 9.40
N GLN A 105 5.22 6.89 9.22
CA GLN A 105 6.15 8.02 9.36
C GLN A 105 5.83 9.18 8.40
N ARG A 106 5.32 8.89 7.20
CA ARG A 106 4.94 9.93 6.23
C ARG A 106 3.65 10.65 6.62
N VAL A 107 2.66 9.91 7.13
CA VAL A 107 1.31 10.45 7.36
C VAL A 107 0.99 10.83 8.81
N LEU A 108 1.84 10.45 9.76
CA LEU A 108 1.64 10.67 11.20
C LEU A 108 1.33 12.14 11.54
N LYS A 109 2.00 13.08 10.88
CA LYS A 109 1.80 14.52 11.14
C LYS A 109 0.46 15.04 10.63
N GLN A 110 -0.15 14.38 9.63
CA GLN A 110 -1.40 14.84 9.03
C GLN A 110 -2.61 14.16 9.66
N THR A 111 -2.50 12.88 9.99
CA THR A 111 -3.63 12.06 10.48
C THR A 111 -3.18 11.12 11.61
N PRO A 112 -2.76 11.64 12.76
CA PRO A 112 -2.16 10.85 13.84
C PRO A 112 -3.09 9.76 14.38
N GLU A 113 -4.40 10.02 14.45
CA GLU A 113 -5.38 9.05 14.95
C GLU A 113 -5.60 7.89 13.96
N HIS A 114 -5.50 8.15 12.66
CA HIS A 114 -5.59 7.11 11.64
C HIS A 114 -4.33 6.24 11.63
N VAL A 115 -3.16 6.84 11.89
CA VAL A 115 -1.91 6.08 12.08
C VAL A 115 -2.03 5.18 13.31
N ALA A 116 -2.48 5.72 14.44
CA ALA A 116 -2.71 4.92 15.64
C ALA A 116 -3.72 3.77 15.36
N PHE A 117 -4.80 4.04 14.63
CA PHE A 117 -5.73 2.99 14.24
C PHE A 117 -5.07 1.92 13.35
N ALA A 118 -4.20 2.30 12.42
CA ALA A 118 -3.49 1.37 11.56
C ALA A 118 -2.41 0.55 12.32
N GLU A 119 -1.69 1.17 13.25
CA GLU A 119 -0.76 0.50 14.17
C GLU A 119 -1.46 -0.59 14.97
N GLY A 120 -2.68 -0.30 15.47
CA GLY A 120 -3.52 -1.32 16.10
C GLY A 120 -3.83 -2.51 15.19
N SER A 121 -4.09 -2.28 13.90
CA SER A 121 -4.31 -3.38 12.93
C SER A 121 -3.06 -4.22 12.71
N LEU A 122 -1.89 -3.58 12.69
CA LEU A 122 -0.61 -4.26 12.57
C LEU A 122 -0.33 -5.15 13.79
N LEU A 123 -0.64 -4.67 15.00
CA LEU A 123 -0.53 -5.46 16.23
C LEU A 123 -1.44 -6.70 16.18
N ILE A 124 -2.68 -6.55 15.70
CA ILE A 124 -3.63 -7.66 15.51
C ILE A 124 -3.05 -8.68 14.52
N ALA A 125 -2.57 -8.23 13.37
CA ALA A 125 -1.99 -9.09 12.34
C ALA A 125 -0.71 -9.82 12.79
N LYS A 126 -0.05 -9.34 13.87
CA LYS A 126 1.08 -10.01 14.53
C LYS A 126 0.66 -10.98 15.64
N GLY A 127 -0.63 -11.03 15.97
CA GLY A 127 -1.15 -11.83 17.08
C GLY A 127 -0.96 -11.17 18.46
N ASN A 128 -0.53 -9.91 18.54
CA ASN A 128 -0.36 -9.17 19.80
C ASN A 128 -1.70 -8.61 20.30
N VAL A 129 -2.68 -9.50 20.55
CA VAL A 129 -4.08 -9.12 20.85
C VAL A 129 -4.20 -8.22 22.08
N GLY A 130 -3.49 -8.52 23.17
CA GLY A 130 -3.55 -7.70 24.40
C GLY A 130 -2.96 -6.29 24.25
N GLU A 131 -1.88 -6.17 23.49
CA GLU A 131 -1.27 -4.87 23.17
C GLU A 131 -2.19 -4.07 22.24
N ALA A 132 -2.77 -4.73 21.23
CA ALA A 132 -3.75 -4.13 20.34
C ALA A 132 -4.98 -3.60 21.10
N LEU A 133 -5.46 -4.33 22.10
CA LEU A 133 -6.59 -3.90 22.93
C LEU A 133 -6.21 -2.67 23.76
N THR A 134 -5.08 -2.70 24.45
CA THR A 134 -4.59 -1.56 25.24
C THR A 134 -4.45 -0.32 24.37
N HIS A 135 -3.89 -0.50 23.17
CA HIS A 135 -3.74 0.55 22.18
C HIS A 135 -5.09 1.08 21.69
N ALA A 136 -6.04 0.21 21.36
CA ALA A 136 -7.36 0.59 20.88
C ALA A 136 -8.18 1.35 21.94
N VAL A 137 -8.14 0.91 23.21
CA VAL A 137 -8.78 1.61 24.32
C VAL A 137 -8.17 3.00 24.51
N SER A 138 -6.83 3.11 24.52
CA SER A 138 -6.16 4.42 24.62
C SER A 138 -6.45 5.33 23.41
N LEU A 139 -6.65 4.77 22.22
CA LEU A 139 -7.07 5.53 21.05
C LEU A 139 -8.50 6.04 21.19
N LYS A 140 -9.42 5.26 21.76
CA LYS A 140 -10.82 5.65 21.97
C LYS A 140 -10.93 7.01 22.67
N ASP A 141 -10.16 7.21 23.74
CA ASP A 141 -10.18 8.43 24.56
C ASP A 141 -9.68 9.70 23.81
N ARG A 142 -8.99 9.52 22.69
CA ARG A 142 -8.46 10.61 21.86
C ARG A 142 -9.32 10.90 20.63
N LEU A 143 -10.21 9.98 20.28
CA LEU A 143 -11.06 10.10 19.10
C LEU A 143 -12.27 11.00 19.38
N ASN A 144 -12.70 11.73 18.36
CA ASN A 144 -13.98 12.44 18.41
C ASN A 144 -15.12 11.41 18.31
N GLU A 145 -16.01 11.39 19.31
CA GLU A 145 -17.17 10.48 19.42
C GLU A 145 -18.16 10.59 18.27
N THR A 146 -18.08 11.62 17.42
CA THR A 146 -18.90 11.75 16.20
C THR A 146 -18.21 11.24 14.94
N SER A 147 -16.91 10.95 15.02
CA SER A 147 -16.11 10.49 13.87
C SER A 147 -16.44 9.04 13.53
N LEU A 148 -16.38 8.69 12.25
CA LEU A 148 -16.54 7.30 11.79
C LEU A 148 -15.44 6.39 12.35
N LEU A 149 -14.23 6.94 12.53
CA LEU A 149 -13.09 6.22 13.10
C LEU A 149 -13.37 5.76 14.54
N TYR A 150 -14.15 6.53 15.31
CA TYR A 150 -14.63 6.13 16.62
C TYR A 150 -15.43 4.83 16.57
N GLY A 151 -16.44 4.77 15.69
CA GLY A 151 -17.28 3.59 15.52
C GLY A 151 -16.48 2.35 15.09
N PHE A 152 -15.56 2.49 14.13
CA PHE A 152 -14.67 1.39 13.75
C PHE A 152 -13.77 0.93 14.90
N ASN A 153 -13.30 1.87 15.73
CA ASN A 153 -12.49 1.53 16.90
C ASN A 153 -13.30 0.82 17.99
N LEU A 154 -14.58 1.17 18.18
CA LEU A 154 -15.48 0.41 19.06
C LEU A 154 -15.68 -1.02 18.58
N VAL A 155 -15.96 -1.24 17.29
CA VAL A 155 -16.07 -2.58 16.69
C VAL A 155 -14.80 -3.38 16.94
N ARG A 156 -13.62 -2.77 16.75
CA ARG A 156 -12.34 -3.40 17.07
C ARG A 156 -12.22 -3.77 18.55
N ILE A 157 -12.50 -2.85 19.47
CA ILE A 157 -12.38 -3.10 20.90
C ILE A 157 -13.29 -4.26 21.32
N ALA A 158 -14.55 -4.27 20.87
CA ALA A 158 -15.47 -5.36 21.14
C ALA A 158 -14.94 -6.71 20.60
N SER A 159 -14.44 -6.71 19.36
CA SER A 159 -13.84 -7.90 18.75
C SER A 159 -12.62 -8.41 19.53
N LEU A 160 -11.77 -7.51 20.04
CA LEU A 160 -10.60 -7.85 20.83
C LEU A 160 -10.98 -8.41 22.20
N TYR A 161 -11.99 -7.85 22.87
CA TYR A 161 -12.51 -8.42 24.09
C TYR A 161 -13.12 -9.80 23.87
N ASN A 162 -13.83 -10.03 22.76
CA ASN A 162 -14.34 -11.34 22.38
C ASN A 162 -13.20 -12.36 22.23
N VAL A 163 -12.13 -12.02 21.49
CA VAL A 163 -10.95 -12.90 21.33
C VAL A 163 -10.27 -13.22 22.66
N LEU A 164 -10.29 -12.28 23.62
CA LEU A 164 -9.74 -12.46 24.96
C LEU A 164 -10.75 -13.07 25.95
N GLU A 165 -11.91 -13.51 25.49
CA GLU A 165 -13.00 -14.09 26.29
C GLU A 165 -13.48 -13.17 27.42
N ASN A 166 -13.30 -11.85 27.29
CA ASN A 166 -13.64 -10.88 28.31
C ASN A 166 -15.03 -10.27 28.07
N ARG A 167 -16.04 -11.08 28.38
CA ARG A 167 -17.41 -10.88 27.93
C ARG A 167 -18.11 -9.63 28.50
N ASP A 168 -17.88 -9.30 29.77
CA ASP A 168 -18.52 -8.13 30.40
C ASP A 168 -18.11 -6.83 29.70
N GLN A 169 -16.82 -6.71 29.36
CA GLN A 169 -16.25 -5.56 28.67
C GLN A 169 -16.62 -5.55 27.19
N GLU A 170 -16.73 -6.72 26.55
CA GLU A 170 -17.30 -6.82 25.19
C GLU A 170 -18.70 -6.19 25.18
N ILE A 171 -19.58 -6.61 26.08
CA ILE A 171 -20.97 -6.14 26.14
C ILE A 171 -21.04 -4.64 26.39
N ALA A 172 -20.26 -4.12 27.34
CA ALA A 172 -20.22 -2.68 27.62
C ALA A 172 -19.86 -1.85 26.39
N VAL A 173 -18.91 -2.34 25.58
CA VAL A 173 -18.48 -1.66 24.33
C VAL A 173 -19.52 -1.82 23.23
N LEU A 174 -20.22 -2.96 23.14
CA LEU A 174 -21.32 -3.15 22.20
C LEU A 174 -22.50 -2.22 22.51
N GLU A 175 -22.82 -2.01 23.78
CA GLU A 175 -23.86 -1.04 24.20
C GLU A 175 -23.46 0.40 23.83
N GLU A 176 -22.18 0.76 24.02
CA GLU A 176 -21.64 2.03 23.58
C GLU A 176 -21.72 2.20 22.05
N LEU A 177 -21.43 1.14 21.30
CA LEU A 177 -21.54 1.13 19.84
C LEU A 177 -22.99 1.31 19.38
N GLU A 178 -23.95 0.64 20.01
CA GLU A 178 -25.38 0.82 19.71
C GLU A 178 -25.82 2.27 19.93
N GLN A 179 -25.42 2.88 21.04
CA GLN A 179 -25.72 4.29 21.34
C GLN A 179 -25.10 5.23 20.30
N TYR A 180 -23.84 4.99 19.93
CA TYR A 180 -23.15 5.74 18.87
C TYR A 180 -23.91 5.65 17.54
N MET A 181 -24.31 4.44 17.13
CA MET A 181 -25.05 4.23 15.88
C MET A 181 -26.43 4.89 15.90
N ALA A 182 -27.15 4.81 17.02
CA ALA A 182 -28.45 5.46 17.19
C ALA A 182 -28.36 6.99 17.10
N GLY A 183 -27.25 7.58 17.56
CA GLY A 183 -26.97 9.01 17.46
C GLY A 183 -26.38 9.46 16.12
N ASN A 184 -25.99 8.53 15.24
CA ASN A 184 -25.23 8.83 14.02
C ASN A 184 -25.60 7.89 12.85
N GLU A 185 -26.79 8.10 12.27
CA GLU A 185 -27.35 7.25 11.21
C GLU A 185 -26.40 7.03 10.02
N LYS A 186 -25.67 8.08 9.60
CA LYS A 186 -24.71 7.98 8.50
C LYS A 186 -23.56 7.04 8.86
N ALA A 187 -23.01 7.16 10.07
CA ALA A 187 -21.95 6.27 10.53
C ALA A 187 -22.48 4.85 10.72
N ALA A 188 -23.69 4.68 11.25
CA ALA A 188 -24.34 3.38 11.39
C ALA A 188 -24.47 2.64 10.06
N SER A 189 -24.92 3.32 9.00
CA SER A 189 -24.99 2.73 7.65
C SER A 189 -23.61 2.30 7.16
N VAL A 190 -22.59 3.17 7.27
CA VAL A 190 -21.25 2.84 6.78
C VAL A 190 -20.64 1.67 7.55
N LEU A 191 -20.80 1.65 8.89
CA LEU A 191 -20.32 0.55 9.71
C LEU A 191 -20.99 -0.78 9.36
N THR A 192 -22.30 -0.75 9.12
CA THR A 192 -23.06 -1.94 8.73
C THR A 192 -22.63 -2.43 7.34
N ASP A 193 -22.48 -1.52 6.37
CA ASP A 193 -22.06 -1.87 5.00
C ASP A 193 -20.63 -2.42 4.94
N CYS A 194 -19.74 -1.94 5.82
CA CYS A 194 -18.36 -2.37 5.89
C CYS A 194 -18.15 -3.65 6.73
N PHE A 195 -19.13 -4.06 7.52
CA PHE A 195 -19.07 -5.28 8.32
C PHE A 195 -19.81 -6.41 7.62
N ASN A 196 -19.07 -7.41 7.13
CA ASN A 196 -19.64 -8.63 6.59
C ASN A 196 -18.91 -9.82 7.20
N GLU A 197 -19.56 -10.51 8.13
CA GLU A 197 -19.09 -11.80 8.66
C GLU A 197 -20.03 -12.90 8.18
N GLY A 198 -19.71 -13.49 7.03
CA GLY A 198 -20.62 -14.42 6.35
C GLY A 198 -21.90 -13.73 5.90
N ASP A 199 -23.04 -14.23 6.38
CA ASP A 199 -24.38 -13.67 6.11
C ASP A 199 -24.89 -12.76 7.25
N SER A 200 -24.10 -12.55 8.31
CA SER A 200 -24.49 -11.76 9.48
C SER A 200 -24.09 -10.30 9.34
N THR A 201 -25.06 -9.40 9.58
CA THR A 201 -24.79 -7.96 9.67
C THR A 201 -24.16 -7.59 11.03
N LEU A 202 -23.61 -6.38 11.14
CA LEU A 202 -23.13 -5.86 12.42
C LEU A 202 -24.22 -5.85 13.50
N ILE A 203 -25.48 -5.59 13.10
CA ILE A 203 -26.62 -5.58 14.01
C ILE A 203 -26.93 -6.99 14.51
N ASP A 204 -26.92 -7.98 13.61
CA ASP A 204 -27.13 -9.38 13.97
C ASP A 204 -26.05 -9.87 14.94
N TYR A 205 -24.78 -9.51 14.65
CA TYR A 205 -23.66 -9.79 15.54
C TYR A 205 -23.89 -9.21 16.93
N ILE A 206 -24.20 -7.91 17.05
CA ILE A 206 -24.45 -7.25 18.35
C ILE A 206 -25.56 -7.98 19.12
N GLN A 207 -26.67 -8.32 18.45
CA GLN A 207 -27.80 -8.99 19.08
C GLN A 207 -27.46 -10.41 19.55
N GLU A 208 -26.77 -11.20 18.72
CA GLU A 208 -26.32 -12.55 19.06
C GLU A 208 -25.43 -12.54 20.30
N ARG A 209 -24.43 -11.64 20.31
CA ARG A 209 -23.45 -11.55 21.40
C ARG A 209 -24.10 -11.19 22.73
N LYS A 210 -25.08 -10.28 22.72
CA LYS A 210 -25.82 -9.87 23.93
C LYS A 210 -26.82 -10.91 24.41
N THR A 211 -27.45 -11.69 23.51
CA THR A 211 -28.48 -12.68 23.87
C THR A 211 -27.92 -14.00 24.42
N HIS A 212 -26.70 -14.39 24.05
CA HIS A 212 -26.01 -15.55 24.65
C HIS A 212 -25.70 -15.41 26.16
N ASN A 213 -26.17 -14.35 26.84
CA ASN A 213 -26.12 -14.18 28.30
C ASN A 213 -27.33 -14.77 29.06
N LEU A 214 -28.37 -15.25 28.38
CA LEU A 214 -29.60 -15.67 29.05
C LEU A 214 -29.70 -17.17 29.34
N ASN A 215 -28.63 -17.95 29.17
CA ASN A 215 -28.58 -19.38 29.50
C ASN A 215 -27.40 -19.72 30.42
#